data_AF-A0A4Q3VM22-F1
#
_entry.id   AF-A0A4Q3VM22-F1
#
_cell.length_a   1.000
_cell.length_b   1.000
_cell.length_c   1.000
_cell.angle_alpha   90.00
_cell.angle_beta   90.00
_cell.angle_gamma   90.00
#
_symmetry.space_group_name_H-M   'P 1'
#
loop_
_entity.id
_entity.type
_entity.pdbx_description
1 polymer ?
#
loop_
_entity_poly.entity_id
_entity_poly.type
_entity_poly.pdbx_seq_one_letter_code
_entity_poly.pdbx_strand_id
1 'polypeptide(L)'
;MNISKLKLILTLIAATIFNLVFWQEKIALNLVIFDLVVVGFIFSLYPEGLKRGSVKIMLAGHLFTLAMVLVHNTELSIVVAAISLFLLAAFVQFSLRSTLFAAASMVVQAGLTVAEFTEAVVQSGKIKIKKTKRRSRISMIVIPILLLITFFVIYVQASPAFAKLFVDFTEMFRKYFGRIFELVSWSRVLFFFAGLYISATLVLRNR
;
A
#
# COMPACT_ATOMS: atom_id res chain seq x y z
N MET A 1 -6.94 -22.76 5.77
CA MET A 1 -5.99 -21.63 6.01
C MET A 1 -6.70 -20.58 6.86
N ASN A 2 -6.03 -19.93 7.82
CA ASN A 2 -6.63 -18.83 8.58
C ASN A 2 -6.97 -17.68 7.60
N ILE A 3 -8.19 -17.14 7.66
CA ILE A 3 -8.66 -16.06 6.78
C ILE A 3 -7.71 -14.86 6.82
N SER A 4 -7.16 -14.51 7.99
CA SER A 4 -6.18 -13.41 8.12
C SER A 4 -4.87 -13.72 7.38
N LYS A 5 -4.44 -14.98 7.33
CA LYS A 5 -3.28 -15.41 6.52
C LYS A 5 -3.59 -15.32 5.03
N LEU A 6 -4.77 -15.76 4.61
CA LEU A 6 -5.20 -15.68 3.22
C LEU A 6 -5.24 -14.22 2.74
N LYS A 7 -5.83 -13.32 3.52
CA LYS A 7 -5.87 -11.89 3.20
C LYS A 7 -4.46 -11.30 3.01
N LEU A 8 -3.53 -11.60 3.91
CA LEU A 8 -2.13 -11.14 3.76
C LEU A 8 -1.45 -11.69 2.51
N ILE A 9 -1.62 -12.98 2.23
CA ILE A 9 -1.04 -13.61 1.03
C ILE A 9 -1.59 -12.94 -0.22
N LEU A 10 -2.91 -12.75 -0.31
CA LEU A 10 -3.56 -12.08 -1.44
C LEU A 10 -3.12 -10.61 -1.57
N THR A 11 -2.97 -9.89 -0.46
CA THR A 11 -2.43 -8.52 -0.45
C THR A 11 -0.99 -8.46 -0.97
N LEU A 12 -0.12 -9.39 -0.55
CA LEU A 12 1.25 -9.46 -1.04
C LEU A 12 1.30 -9.80 -2.53
N ILE A 13 0.49 -10.77 -2.98
CA ILE A 13 0.38 -11.13 -4.40
C ILE A 13 -0.09 -9.92 -5.21
N ALA A 14 -1.15 -9.23 -4.78
CA ALA A 14 -1.64 -8.04 -5.45
C ALA A 14 -0.58 -6.92 -5.51
N ALA A 15 0.17 -6.70 -4.43
CA ALA A 15 1.26 -5.72 -4.41
C ALA A 15 2.39 -6.07 -5.40
N THR A 16 2.75 -7.36 -5.49
CA THR A 16 3.73 -7.83 -6.47
C THR A 16 3.22 -7.66 -7.89
N ILE A 17 1.97 -8.03 -8.18
CA ILE A 17 1.35 -7.83 -9.49
C ILE A 17 1.32 -6.35 -9.84
N PHE A 18 0.92 -5.48 -8.90
CA PHE A 18 0.95 -4.03 -9.09
C PHE A 18 2.35 -3.54 -9.49
N ASN A 19 3.39 -3.99 -8.77
CA ASN A 19 4.76 -3.60 -9.10
C ASN A 19 5.21 -4.13 -10.48
N LEU A 20 4.83 -5.35 -10.85
CA LEU A 20 5.20 -5.91 -12.15
C LEU A 20 4.47 -5.24 -13.31
N VAL A 21 3.20 -4.92 -13.11
CA VAL A 21 2.29 -4.48 -14.17
C VAL A 21 2.36 -2.96 -14.38
N PHE A 22 2.67 -2.16 -13.37
CA PHE A 22 2.69 -0.69 -13.53
C PHE A 22 4.09 -0.05 -13.53
N TRP A 23 5.15 -0.79 -13.20
CA TRP A 23 6.48 -0.19 -13.10
C TRP A 23 7.04 0.18 -14.48
N GLN A 24 7.10 1.49 -14.78
CA GLN A 24 7.57 2.04 -16.07
C GLN A 24 6.75 1.60 -17.28
N GLU A 25 5.51 1.16 -17.06
CA GLU A 25 4.63 0.65 -18.10
C GLU A 25 3.40 1.54 -18.33
N LYS A 26 2.75 1.36 -19.48
CA LYS A 26 1.53 2.13 -19.83
C LYS A 26 0.34 1.69 -18.98
N ILE A 27 -0.43 2.67 -18.47
CA ILE A 27 -1.45 2.41 -17.44
C ILE A 27 -2.67 1.62 -17.96
N ALA A 28 -3.12 1.82 -19.20
CA ALA A 28 -4.45 1.39 -19.65
C ALA A 28 -4.73 -0.12 -19.47
N LEU A 29 -4.03 -0.97 -20.21
CA LEU A 29 -4.22 -2.42 -20.16
C LEU A 29 -3.80 -3.00 -18.80
N ASN A 30 -2.77 -2.41 -18.23
CA ASN A 30 -2.19 -2.79 -16.95
C ASN A 30 -3.16 -2.57 -15.79
N LEU A 31 -3.95 -1.50 -15.86
CA LEU A 31 -5.06 -1.25 -14.96
C LEU A 31 -6.10 -2.36 -15.05
N VAL A 32 -6.52 -2.73 -16.26
CA VAL A 32 -7.52 -3.80 -16.44
C VAL A 32 -7.02 -5.14 -15.89
N ILE A 33 -5.77 -5.51 -16.15
CA ILE A 33 -5.19 -6.75 -15.64
C ILE A 33 -5.16 -6.76 -14.11
N PHE A 34 -4.61 -5.70 -13.51
CA PHE A 34 -4.53 -5.59 -12.05
C PHE A 34 -5.92 -5.59 -11.40
N ASP A 35 -6.84 -4.82 -11.98
CA ASP A 35 -8.20 -4.65 -11.47
C ASP A 35 -8.96 -5.98 -11.44
N LEU A 36 -8.99 -6.73 -12.55
CA LEU A 36 -9.66 -8.02 -12.62
C LEU A 36 -9.11 -9.03 -11.60
N VAL A 37 -7.80 -9.02 -11.37
CA VAL A 37 -7.16 -9.86 -10.34
C VAL A 37 -7.63 -9.46 -8.94
N VAL A 38 -7.64 -8.15 -8.63
CA VAL A 38 -8.08 -7.64 -7.32
C VAL A 38 -9.56 -7.91 -7.08
N VAL A 39 -10.40 -7.69 -8.08
CA VAL A 39 -11.83 -8.03 -8.04
C VAL A 39 -12.02 -9.53 -7.76
N GLY A 40 -11.23 -10.39 -8.43
CA GLY A 40 -11.19 -11.82 -8.16
C GLY A 40 -10.83 -12.16 -6.71
N PHE A 41 -9.81 -11.49 -6.14
CA PHE A 41 -9.42 -11.66 -4.75
C PHE A 41 -10.50 -11.21 -3.77
N ILE A 42 -11.15 -10.06 -4.03
CA ILE A 42 -12.25 -9.54 -3.21
C ILE A 42 -13.40 -10.56 -3.18
N PHE A 43 -13.82 -11.10 -4.32
CA PHE A 43 -14.92 -12.07 -4.37
C PHE A 43 -14.54 -13.45 -3.84
N SER A 44 -13.28 -13.86 -3.95
CA SER A 44 -12.78 -15.07 -3.28
C SER A 44 -12.86 -14.97 -1.75
N LEU A 45 -12.61 -13.78 -1.19
CA LEU A 45 -12.71 -13.52 0.24
C LEU A 45 -14.15 -13.29 0.73
N TYR A 46 -15.01 -12.71 -0.11
CA TYR A 46 -16.37 -12.31 0.24
C TYR A 46 -17.41 -12.79 -0.79
N PRO A 47 -17.59 -14.11 -0.97
CA PRO A 47 -18.48 -14.67 -2.00
C PRO A 47 -19.95 -14.28 -1.78
N GLU A 48 -20.37 -14.07 -0.53
CA GLU A 48 -21.72 -13.60 -0.17
C GLU A 48 -22.04 -12.20 -0.74
N GLY A 49 -21.03 -11.39 -1.06
CA GLY A 49 -21.20 -10.08 -1.70
C GLY A 49 -21.90 -10.19 -3.05
N LEU A 50 -21.60 -11.23 -3.84
CA LEU A 50 -22.19 -11.43 -5.17
C LEU A 50 -23.68 -11.73 -5.15
N LYS A 51 -24.24 -12.17 -4.01
CA LYS A 51 -25.68 -12.42 -3.89
C LYS A 51 -26.50 -11.13 -3.84
N ARG A 52 -25.87 -9.98 -3.55
CA ARG A 52 -26.54 -8.69 -3.34
C ARG A 52 -26.73 -7.95 -4.65
N GLY A 53 -27.95 -7.45 -4.89
CA GLY A 53 -28.29 -6.68 -6.09
C GLY A 53 -27.43 -5.42 -6.25
N SER A 54 -27.18 -4.67 -5.17
CA SER A 54 -26.35 -3.46 -5.20
C SER A 54 -24.91 -3.73 -5.66
N VAL A 55 -24.32 -4.85 -5.23
CA VAL A 55 -22.98 -5.27 -5.65
C VAL A 55 -22.96 -5.65 -7.12
N LYS A 56 -24.00 -6.34 -7.62
CA LYS A 56 -24.08 -6.70 -9.06
C LYS A 56 -24.17 -5.46 -9.95
N ILE A 57 -24.96 -4.46 -9.56
CA ILE A 57 -25.07 -3.19 -10.29
C ILE A 57 -23.73 -2.45 -10.24
N MET A 58 -23.10 -2.37 -9.07
CA MET A 58 -21.78 -1.75 -8.93
C MET A 58 -20.72 -2.45 -9.77
N LEU A 59 -20.72 -3.79 -9.79
CA LEU A 59 -19.81 -4.58 -10.60
C LEU A 59 -20.04 -4.32 -12.10
N ALA A 60 -21.28 -4.29 -12.55
CA ALA A 60 -21.60 -3.98 -13.95
C ALA A 60 -21.12 -2.56 -14.34
N GLY A 61 -21.37 -1.56 -13.49
CA GLY A 61 -20.89 -0.20 -13.70
C GLY A 61 -19.35 -0.12 -13.72
N HIS A 62 -18.69 -0.88 -12.85
CA HIS A 62 -17.23 -0.94 -12.79
C HIS A 62 -16.61 -1.65 -14.01
N LEU A 63 -17.21 -2.75 -14.48
CA LEU A 63 -16.77 -3.40 -15.72
C LEU A 63 -16.97 -2.47 -16.94
N PHE A 64 -18.02 -1.65 -16.92
CA PHE A 64 -18.23 -0.63 -17.95
C PHE A 64 -17.15 0.47 -17.90
N THR A 65 -16.76 0.96 -16.72
CA THR A 65 -15.67 1.94 -16.61
C THR A 65 -14.33 1.36 -17.06
N LEU A 66 -14.05 0.08 -16.76
CA LEU A 66 -12.87 -0.63 -17.29
C LEU A 66 -12.88 -0.74 -18.82
N ALA A 67 -14.03 -1.05 -19.43
CA ALA A 67 -14.16 -1.07 -20.88
C ALA A 67 -13.89 0.33 -21.48
N MET A 68 -14.39 1.39 -20.83
CA MET A 68 -14.15 2.77 -21.26
C MET A 68 -12.69 3.19 -21.15
N VAL A 69 -11.91 2.66 -20.18
CA VAL A 69 -10.45 2.87 -20.12
C VAL A 69 -9.77 2.31 -21.37
N LEU A 70 -10.19 1.15 -21.86
CA LEU A 70 -9.62 0.55 -23.08
C LEU A 70 -9.98 1.34 -24.34
N VAL A 71 -11.19 1.90 -24.40
CA VAL A 71 -11.68 2.66 -25.57
C VAL A 71 -11.10 4.07 -25.61
N HIS A 72 -11.18 4.81 -24.49
CA HIS A 72 -10.84 6.23 -24.46
C HIS A 72 -9.42 6.50 -23.97
N ASN A 73 -8.87 5.66 -23.08
CA ASN A 73 -7.54 5.81 -22.48
C ASN A 73 -7.20 7.25 -22.04
N THR A 74 -8.17 7.94 -21.44
CA THR A 74 -7.98 9.29 -20.89
C THR A 74 -7.65 9.19 -19.40
N GLU A 75 -6.94 10.18 -18.87
CA GLU A 75 -6.64 10.28 -17.44
C GLU A 75 -7.93 10.22 -16.59
N LEU A 76 -8.99 10.89 -17.06
CA LEU A 76 -10.30 10.83 -16.41
C LEU A 76 -10.87 9.41 -16.37
N SER A 77 -10.81 8.66 -17.48
CA SER A 77 -11.30 7.27 -17.50
C SER A 77 -10.55 6.39 -16.49
N ILE A 78 -9.23 6.58 -16.37
CA ILE A 78 -8.36 5.87 -15.42
C ILE A 78 -8.75 6.21 -13.98
N VAL A 79 -8.94 7.49 -13.68
CA VAL A 79 -9.33 7.95 -12.33
C VAL A 79 -10.72 7.42 -11.95
N VAL A 80 -11.68 7.47 -12.88
CA VAL A 80 -13.04 6.95 -12.64
C VAL A 80 -13.02 5.44 -12.43
N ALA A 81 -12.25 4.69 -13.22
CA ALA A 81 -12.08 3.25 -13.03
C ALA A 81 -11.50 2.94 -11.65
N ALA A 82 -10.43 3.65 -11.23
CA ALA A 82 -9.87 3.50 -9.91
C ALA A 82 -10.90 3.78 -8.80
N ILE A 83 -11.61 4.92 -8.85
CA ILE A 83 -12.65 5.24 -7.85
C ILE A 83 -13.74 4.15 -7.80
N SER A 84 -14.17 3.66 -8.96
CA SER A 84 -15.18 2.60 -9.03
C SER A 84 -14.69 1.28 -8.41
N LEU A 85 -13.40 0.94 -8.52
CA LEU A 85 -12.81 -0.22 -7.84
C LEU A 85 -12.86 -0.07 -6.31
N PHE A 86 -12.48 1.09 -5.78
CA PHE A 86 -12.58 1.38 -4.35
C PHE A 86 -14.03 1.28 -3.85
N LEU A 87 -14.99 1.83 -4.61
CA LEU A 87 -16.41 1.72 -4.26
C LEU A 87 -16.90 0.27 -4.34
N LEU A 88 -16.52 -0.49 -5.36
CA LEU A 88 -16.88 -1.90 -5.46
C LEU A 88 -16.35 -2.69 -4.25
N ALA A 89 -15.09 -2.49 -3.87
CA ALA A 89 -14.50 -3.08 -2.67
C ALA A 89 -15.32 -2.74 -1.42
N ALA A 90 -15.72 -1.47 -1.27
CA ALA A 90 -16.54 -1.01 -0.15
C ALA A 90 -17.93 -1.68 -0.11
N PHE A 91 -18.62 -1.76 -1.24
CA PHE A 91 -19.96 -2.36 -1.31
C PHE A 91 -19.93 -3.86 -1.00
N VAL A 92 -18.88 -4.55 -1.48
CA VAL A 92 -18.67 -5.97 -1.16
C VAL A 92 -18.38 -6.15 0.33
N GLN A 93 -17.50 -5.32 0.90
CA GLN A 93 -17.02 -5.50 2.27
C GLN A 93 -18.01 -5.01 3.34
N PHE A 94 -18.63 -3.84 3.16
CA PHE A 94 -19.39 -3.16 4.22
C PHE A 94 -20.91 -3.31 4.11
N SER A 95 -21.42 -4.03 3.10
CA SER A 95 -22.87 -4.28 2.95
C SER A 95 -23.71 -2.99 2.87
N LEU A 96 -23.16 -1.98 2.21
CA LEU A 96 -23.72 -0.63 2.24
C LEU A 96 -24.84 -0.45 1.23
N ARG A 97 -25.78 0.43 1.59
CA ARG A 97 -26.86 0.87 0.71
C ARG A 97 -26.56 2.18 -0.02
N SER A 98 -25.64 2.99 0.49
CA SER A 98 -25.32 4.33 -0.06
C SER A 98 -23.88 4.42 -0.55
N THR A 99 -23.70 5.01 -1.72
CA THR A 99 -22.40 5.32 -2.34
C THR A 99 -21.58 6.34 -1.54
N LEU A 100 -22.22 7.33 -0.93
CA LEU A 100 -21.52 8.30 -0.08
C LEU A 100 -20.91 7.63 1.15
N PHE A 101 -21.66 6.72 1.78
CA PHE A 101 -21.15 5.97 2.91
C PHE A 101 -20.04 4.99 2.49
N ALA A 102 -20.12 4.43 1.28
CA ALA A 102 -19.05 3.61 0.70
C ALA A 102 -17.76 4.42 0.49
N ALA A 103 -17.86 5.61 -0.09
CA ALA A 103 -16.72 6.50 -0.25
C ALA A 103 -16.10 6.87 1.10
N ALA A 104 -16.92 7.27 2.09
CA ALA A 104 -16.45 7.58 3.43
C ALA A 104 -15.76 6.38 4.10
N SER A 105 -16.32 5.18 3.93
CA SER A 105 -15.74 3.94 4.48
C SER A 105 -14.36 3.67 3.88
N MET A 106 -14.16 3.88 2.57
CA MET A 106 -12.85 3.71 1.95
C MET A 106 -11.82 4.73 2.42
N VAL A 107 -12.22 5.98 2.65
CA VAL A 107 -11.32 7.00 3.20
C VAL A 107 -10.85 6.60 4.60
N VAL A 108 -11.77 6.14 5.45
CA VAL A 108 -11.43 5.63 6.78
C VAL A 108 -10.54 4.39 6.68
N GLN A 109 -10.86 3.45 5.79
CA GLN A 109 -10.08 2.23 5.59
C GLN A 109 -8.65 2.55 5.14
N ALA A 110 -8.47 3.47 4.19
CA ALA A 110 -7.15 3.93 3.76
C ALA A 110 -6.32 4.45 4.95
N GLY A 111 -6.93 5.30 5.80
CA GLY A 111 -6.27 5.84 7.00
C GLY A 111 -5.91 4.77 8.05
N LEU A 112 -6.69 3.69 8.13
CA LEU A 112 -6.47 2.58 9.08
C LEU A 112 -5.65 1.42 8.51
N THR A 113 -5.36 1.42 7.21
CA THR A 113 -4.75 0.29 6.48
C THR A 113 -3.44 -0.17 7.10
N VAL A 114 -2.59 0.77 7.53
CA VAL A 114 -1.31 0.43 8.19
C VAL A 114 -1.55 -0.31 9.51
N ALA A 115 -2.54 0.11 10.30
CA ALA A 115 -2.89 -0.58 11.54
C ALA A 115 -3.46 -1.97 11.25
N GLU A 116 -4.38 -2.09 10.29
CA GLU A 116 -4.99 -3.36 9.91
C GLU A 116 -3.98 -4.36 9.35
N PHE A 117 -3.03 -3.90 8.53
CA PHE A 117 -1.93 -4.72 8.04
C PHE A 117 -1.09 -5.26 9.21
N THR A 118 -0.72 -4.40 10.16
CA THR A 118 0.04 -4.86 11.33
C THR A 118 -0.76 -5.87 12.17
N GLU A 119 -2.05 -5.64 12.41
CA GLU A 119 -2.91 -6.59 13.12
C GLU A 119 -3.03 -7.92 12.39
N ALA A 120 -3.16 -7.91 11.06
CA ALA A 120 -3.18 -9.12 10.26
C ALA A 120 -1.86 -9.90 10.34
N VAL A 121 -0.71 -9.22 10.35
CA VAL A 121 0.61 -9.85 10.55
C VAL A 121 0.72 -10.46 11.95
N VAL A 122 0.26 -9.74 12.98
CA VAL A 122 0.21 -10.23 14.36
C VAL A 122 -0.65 -11.48 14.48
N GLN A 123 -1.83 -11.49 13.86
CA GLN A 123 -2.80 -12.60 13.93
C GLN A 123 -2.41 -13.80 13.05
N SER A 124 -1.68 -13.55 11.97
CA SER A 124 -1.15 -14.62 11.11
C SER A 124 0.06 -15.32 11.75
N GLY A 125 0.89 -14.58 12.49
CA GLY A 125 1.87 -15.15 13.40
C GLY A 125 1.21 -15.61 14.71
N LYS A 126 1.83 -16.51 15.47
CA LYS A 126 1.53 -16.63 16.93
C LYS A 126 2.23 -15.52 17.72
N ILE A 127 2.46 -14.36 17.10
CA ILE A 127 3.32 -13.31 17.65
C ILE A 127 2.44 -12.43 18.54
N LYS A 128 2.55 -12.56 19.87
CA LYS A 128 1.87 -11.66 20.81
C LYS A 128 2.55 -10.29 20.79
N ILE A 129 2.10 -9.37 19.94
CA ILE A 129 2.55 -7.98 20.01
C ILE A 129 1.80 -7.29 21.16
N LYS A 130 2.51 -6.97 22.25
CA LYS A 130 1.97 -6.13 23.34
C LYS A 130 1.52 -4.79 22.76
N LYS A 131 0.25 -4.43 22.96
CA LYS A 131 -0.27 -3.08 22.65
C LYS A 131 0.46 -2.03 23.49
N THR A 132 1.48 -1.40 22.95
CA THR A 132 2.16 -0.29 23.62
C THR A 132 1.53 1.04 23.20
N LYS A 133 1.30 1.94 24.16
CA LYS A 133 0.85 3.34 23.94
C LYS A 133 1.83 4.05 22.98
N ARG A 134 1.45 4.11 21.69
CA ARG A 134 2.32 4.47 20.56
C ARG A 134 2.56 5.99 20.44
N ARG A 135 1.64 6.82 20.92
CA ARG A 135 1.66 8.29 20.73
C ARG A 135 2.72 9.01 21.57
N SER A 136 3.13 8.48 22.73
CA SER A 136 4.14 9.12 23.59
C SER A 136 5.58 8.69 23.29
N ARG A 137 5.80 7.64 22.47
CA ARG A 137 7.15 7.13 22.15
C ARG A 137 7.76 7.73 20.90
N ILE A 138 6.94 8.20 19.96
CA ILE A 138 7.43 8.81 18.72
C ILE A 138 8.16 10.13 19.03
N SER A 139 7.58 11.01 19.86
CA SER A 139 8.25 12.24 20.29
C SER A 139 9.55 11.96 21.08
N MET A 140 9.58 10.86 21.84
CA MET A 140 10.71 10.44 22.66
C MET A 140 11.93 9.97 21.84
N ILE A 141 11.74 9.61 20.56
CA ILE A 141 12.79 9.16 19.64
C ILE A 141 13.14 10.26 18.63
N VAL A 142 12.13 11.00 18.15
CA VAL A 142 12.32 12.04 17.13
C VAL A 142 13.18 13.19 17.64
N ILE A 143 12.95 13.65 18.88
CA ILE A 143 13.70 14.78 19.46
C ILE A 143 15.20 14.43 19.63
N PRO A 144 15.59 13.29 20.24
CA PRO A 144 17.00 12.91 20.32
C PRO A 144 17.67 12.71 18.96
N ILE A 145 16.96 12.15 17.98
CA ILE A 145 17.52 11.96 16.64
C ILE A 145 17.78 13.31 15.96
N LEU A 146 16.84 14.26 16.05
CA LEU A 146 17.01 15.60 15.50
C LEU A 146 18.23 16.30 16.12
N LEU A 147 18.33 16.27 17.44
CA LEU A 147 19.50 16.82 18.15
C LEU A 147 20.79 16.13 17.71
N LEU A 148 20.80 14.80 17.60
CA LEU A 148 21.96 14.04 17.17
C LEU A 148 22.40 14.44 15.75
N ILE A 149 21.46 14.59 14.82
CA ILE A 149 21.75 15.05 13.45
C ILE A 149 22.31 16.48 13.47
N THR A 150 21.70 17.39 14.23
CA THR A 150 22.17 18.77 14.36
C THR A 150 23.59 18.82 14.92
N PHE A 151 23.87 18.12 16.02
CA PHE A 151 25.22 18.05 16.58
C PHE A 151 26.20 17.41 15.60
N PHE A 152 25.82 16.32 14.94
CA PHE A 152 26.66 15.66 13.96
C PHE A 152 27.10 16.60 12.83
N VAL A 153 26.16 17.37 12.26
CA VAL A 153 26.45 18.35 11.20
C VAL A 153 27.39 19.45 11.70
N ILE A 154 27.16 19.97 12.91
CA ILE A 154 28.04 20.98 13.53
C ILE A 154 29.46 20.43 13.69
N TYR A 155 29.61 19.20 14.19
CA TYR A 155 30.91 18.57 14.42
C TYR A 155 31.67 18.28 13.13
N VAL A 156 30.98 17.83 12.08
CA VAL A 156 31.59 17.63 10.75
C VAL A 156 32.11 18.94 10.18
N GLN A 157 31.41 20.07 10.37
CA GLN A 157 31.86 21.37 9.87
C GLN A 157 32.96 22.00 10.74
N ALA A 158 32.92 21.78 12.05
CA ALA A 158 33.82 22.44 12.99
C ALA A 158 35.21 21.77 13.10
N SER A 159 35.35 20.50 12.73
CA SER A 159 36.60 19.74 12.89
C SER A 159 37.02 19.01 11.62
N PRO A 160 38.20 19.34 11.04
CA PRO A 160 38.74 18.63 9.88
C PRO A 160 38.95 17.14 10.12
N ALA A 161 39.31 16.75 11.35
CA ALA A 161 39.50 15.35 11.72
C ALA A 161 38.17 14.57 11.66
N PHE A 162 37.09 15.20 12.13
CA PHE A 162 35.75 14.59 12.12
C PHE A 162 35.16 14.56 10.71
N ALA A 163 35.41 15.59 9.90
CA ALA A 163 35.07 15.61 8.48
C ALA A 163 35.73 14.45 7.72
N LYS A 164 37.02 14.19 7.98
CA LYS A 164 37.73 13.08 7.37
C LYS A 164 37.13 11.73 7.75
N LEU A 165 36.82 11.50 9.03
CA LEU A 165 36.13 10.28 9.48
C LEU A 165 34.77 10.09 8.80
N PHE A 166 34.02 11.18 8.57
CA PHE A 166 32.75 11.12 7.85
C PHE A 166 32.92 10.77 6.36
N VAL A 167 33.96 11.30 5.71
CA VAL A 167 34.32 10.96 4.33
C VAL A 167 34.73 9.48 4.23
N ASP A 168 35.63 9.02 5.10
CA ASP A 168 36.08 7.62 5.13
C ASP A 168 34.89 6.67 5.40
N PHE A 169 33.97 7.06 6.29
CA PHE A 169 32.73 6.33 6.55
C PHE A 169 31.81 6.28 5.34
N THR A 170 31.60 7.41 4.65
CA THR A 170 30.73 7.46 3.46
C THR A 170 31.34 6.70 2.28
N GLU A 171 32.67 6.70 2.10
CA GLU A 171 33.36 5.87 1.11
C GLU A 171 33.24 4.39 1.42
N MET A 172 33.44 3.99 2.68
CA MET A 172 33.22 2.61 3.13
C MET A 172 31.77 2.18 2.89
N PHE A 173 30.80 3.02 3.26
CA PHE A 173 29.39 2.77 3.05
C PHE A 173 29.07 2.61 1.55
N ARG A 174 29.59 3.50 0.70
CA ARG A 174 29.42 3.42 -0.76
C ARG A 174 30.08 2.19 -1.34
N LYS A 175 31.24 1.77 -0.86
CA LYS A 175 31.94 0.56 -1.34
C LYS A 175 31.15 -0.72 -1.05
N TYR A 176 30.57 -0.84 0.13
CA TYR A 176 29.81 -2.04 0.52
C TYR A 176 28.37 -2.03 0.02
N PHE A 177 27.69 -0.89 0.09
CA PHE A 177 26.26 -0.78 -0.25
C PHE A 177 26.00 -0.21 -1.64
N GLY A 178 26.98 0.43 -2.30
CA GLY A 178 26.80 1.05 -3.62
C GLY A 178 26.30 0.07 -4.67
N ARG A 179 26.84 -1.15 -4.69
CA ARG A 179 26.36 -2.21 -5.58
C ARG A 179 24.90 -2.61 -5.30
N ILE A 180 24.48 -2.59 -4.04
CA ILE A 180 23.09 -2.90 -3.66
C ILE A 180 22.16 -1.78 -4.15
N PHE A 181 22.57 -0.51 -3.99
CA PHE A 181 21.80 0.64 -4.48
C PHE A 181 21.78 0.75 -6.02
N GLU A 182 22.81 0.26 -6.70
CA GLU A 182 22.83 0.15 -8.17
C GLU A 182 21.91 -0.98 -8.67
N LEU A 183 21.85 -2.11 -7.95
CA LEU A 183 20.98 -3.25 -8.30
C LEU A 183 19.52 -3.01 -7.93
N VAL A 184 19.26 -2.28 -6.83
CA VAL A 184 17.91 -2.03 -6.31
C VAL A 184 17.54 -0.58 -6.55
N SER A 185 16.74 -0.36 -7.59
CA SER A 185 16.09 0.93 -7.83
C SER A 185 15.21 1.30 -6.63
N TRP A 186 15.64 2.27 -5.82
CA TRP A 186 14.88 2.73 -4.65
C TRP A 186 13.48 3.19 -5.02
N SER A 187 13.33 3.79 -6.20
CA SER A 187 12.03 4.15 -6.77
C SER A 187 11.12 2.93 -6.98
N ARG A 188 11.66 1.77 -7.39
CA ARG A 188 10.88 0.53 -7.54
C ARG A 188 10.45 -0.04 -6.21
N VAL A 189 11.28 0.08 -5.17
CA VAL A 189 10.94 -0.33 -3.81
C VAL A 189 9.82 0.54 -3.24
N LEU A 190 9.93 1.86 -3.36
CA LEU A 190 8.85 2.78 -2.96
C LEU A 190 7.57 2.51 -3.74
N PHE A 191 7.68 2.22 -5.04
CA PHE A 191 6.54 1.85 -5.87
C PHE A 191 5.87 0.55 -5.42
N PHE A 192 6.66 -0.46 -5.02
CA PHE A 192 6.13 -1.68 -4.40
C PHE A 192 5.38 -1.37 -3.10
N PHE A 193 5.92 -0.52 -2.22
CA PHE A 193 5.23 -0.13 -0.98
C PHE A 193 3.94 0.65 -1.24
N ALA A 194 3.91 1.50 -2.28
CA ALA A 194 2.67 2.15 -2.73
C ALA A 194 1.64 1.11 -3.20
N GLY A 195 2.06 0.14 -4.02
CA GLY A 195 1.23 -0.99 -4.44
C GLY A 195 0.73 -1.84 -3.27
N LEU A 196 1.58 -2.06 -2.27
CA LEU A 196 1.23 -2.75 -1.03
C LEU A 196 0.17 -1.99 -0.24
N TYR A 197 0.30 -0.68 -0.11
CA TYR A 197 -0.68 0.16 0.56
C TYR A 197 -2.04 0.15 -0.15
N ILE A 198 -2.05 0.31 -1.48
CA ILE A 198 -3.28 0.27 -2.29
C ILE A 198 -3.95 -1.11 -2.17
N SER A 199 -3.18 -2.18 -2.37
CA SER A 199 -3.68 -3.55 -2.30
C SER A 199 -4.16 -3.91 -0.90
N ALA A 200 -3.48 -3.42 0.14
CA ALA A 200 -3.91 -3.59 1.52
C ALA A 200 -5.25 -2.88 1.76
N THR A 201 -5.40 -1.64 1.29
CA THR A 201 -6.66 -0.88 1.42
C THR A 201 -7.84 -1.61 0.78
N LEU A 202 -7.62 -2.23 -0.39
CA LEU A 202 -8.67 -2.91 -1.15
C LEU A 202 -9.01 -4.31 -0.62
N VAL A 203 -8.05 -5.03 -0.05
CA VAL A 203 -8.19 -6.47 0.28
C VAL A 203 -8.28 -6.72 1.78
N LEU A 204 -7.51 -5.97 2.59
CA LEU A 204 -7.52 -6.14 4.04
C LEU A 204 -8.72 -5.40 4.64
N ARG A 205 -9.56 -6.20 5.29
CA ARG A 205 -10.52 -5.74 6.27
C ARG A 205 -10.35 -6.60 7.51
N ASN A 206 -10.03 -5.98 8.63
CA ASN A 206 -9.94 -6.68 9.90
C ASN A 206 -10.85 -6.05 10.96
N ARG A 207 -12.16 -6.00 10.68
CA ARG A 207 -13.27 -5.75 11.62
C ARG A 207 -14.62 -5.96 10.95
#